data_AF-A0A942E9V7-F1
#
_entry.id   AF-A0A942E9V7-F1
#
_cell.length_a   1.000
_cell.length_b   1.000
_cell.length_c   1.000
_cell.angle_alpha   90.00
_cell.angle_beta   90.00
_cell.angle_gamma   90.00
#
_symmetry.space_group_name_H-M   'P 1'
#
loop_
_entity.id
_entity.type
_entity.pdbx_description
1 polymer ?
#
loop_
_entity_poly.entity_id
_entity_poly.type
_entity_poly.pdbx_seq_one_letter_code
_entity_poly.pdbx_strand_id
1 'polypeptide(L)'
;MQDIQGDDKTLEVLLSGSAFGIDYYQREYRWKRKQLQELVDDLYTQFSQTWSPGTPLEKQSKYFLGSIVISKAGDVRNIVDGQQRITTLTLLLIYLNHLQRDHAKKVNKIEQLVFDEDPGGPKFKLDIPERNDCMSALLNGERYNPEGKSDSVRNLVDRYDDLDEVFPKTMSSDELNMFI
;
A
#
# COMPACT_ATOMS: atom_id res chain seq x y z
N MET A 1 7.45 28.08 16.38
CA MET A 1 7.67 26.68 16.82
C MET A 1 6.71 25.85 16.01
N GLN A 2 7.18 24.87 15.23
CA GLN A 2 6.25 23.93 14.59
C GLN A 2 5.86 22.91 15.66
N ASP A 3 4.56 22.83 15.97
CA ASP A 3 4.05 21.89 16.95
C ASP A 3 3.98 20.48 16.34
N ILE A 4 4.41 19.48 17.11
CA ILE A 4 4.26 18.07 16.75
C ILE A 4 2.89 17.60 17.25
N GLN A 5 2.05 17.14 16.34
CA GLN A 5 0.73 16.55 16.65
C GLN A 5 0.76 15.06 16.34
N GLY A 6 0.19 14.24 17.23
CA GLY A 6 0.07 12.80 17.07
C GLY A 6 -1.39 12.37 17.18
N ASP A 7 -1.90 11.71 16.15
CA ASP A 7 -3.26 11.18 16.08
C ASP A 7 -3.24 9.75 15.51
N ASP A 8 -4.15 8.90 15.99
CA ASP A 8 -4.40 7.60 15.38
C ASP A 8 -5.22 7.79 14.10
N LYS A 9 -4.74 7.24 12.98
CA LYS A 9 -5.42 7.29 11.68
C LYS A 9 -5.41 5.92 11.02
N THR A 10 -6.53 5.57 10.36
CA THR A 10 -6.56 4.39 9.48
C THR A 10 -5.78 4.67 8.20
N LEU A 11 -5.35 3.61 7.51
CA LEU A 11 -4.70 3.73 6.20
C LEU A 11 -5.58 4.47 5.20
N GLU A 12 -6.89 4.24 5.26
CA GLU A 12 -7.87 4.98 4.47
C GLU A 12 -7.83 6.49 4.73
N VAL A 13 -7.88 6.91 5.99
CA VAL A 13 -7.85 8.35 6.34
C VAL A 13 -6.51 8.97 5.95
N LEU A 14 -5.42 8.20 6.03
CA LEU A 14 -4.10 8.64 5.63
C LEU A 14 -4.03 8.90 4.11
N LEU A 15 -4.47 7.93 3.29
CA LEU A 15 -4.33 7.93 1.83
C LEU A 15 -5.47 8.66 1.10
N SER A 16 -6.64 8.86 1.70
CA SER A 16 -7.81 9.50 1.06
C SER A 16 -7.66 11.00 0.77
N GLY A 17 -6.70 11.68 1.40
CA GLY A 17 -6.42 13.09 1.06
C GLY A 17 -5.63 13.27 -0.24
N SER A 18 -5.14 14.50 -0.46
CA SER A 18 -4.24 14.84 -1.58
C SER A 18 -3.00 13.96 -1.61
N ALA A 19 -2.51 13.62 -2.81
CA ALA A 19 -1.25 12.88 -2.98
C ALA A 19 -0.12 13.48 -2.13
N PHE A 20 0.74 12.61 -1.58
CA PHE A 20 1.88 13.05 -0.79
C PHE A 20 2.90 13.73 -1.71
N GLY A 21 3.41 14.87 -1.26
CA GLY A 21 4.50 15.56 -1.93
C GLY A 21 5.81 14.79 -1.79
N ILE A 22 6.67 14.98 -2.80
CA ILE A 22 8.05 14.53 -2.81
C ILE A 22 8.87 15.62 -2.11
N ASP A 23 9.42 15.30 -0.95
CA ASP A 23 10.48 16.12 -0.37
C ASP A 23 11.82 15.77 -1.00
N TYR A 24 12.79 16.70 -1.00
CA TYR A 24 14.13 16.48 -1.56
C TYR A 24 14.84 15.26 -0.92
N TYR A 25 14.47 14.90 0.30
CA TYR A 25 15.04 13.78 1.07
C TYR A 25 14.36 12.42 0.82
N GLN A 26 13.56 12.23 -0.24
CA GLN A 26 12.95 10.93 -0.53
C GLN A 26 14.01 9.83 -0.65
N ARG A 27 13.90 8.81 0.20
CA ARG A 27 14.83 7.69 0.21
C ARG A 27 14.42 6.64 -0.81
N GLU A 28 15.41 5.97 -1.36
CA GLU A 28 15.17 4.84 -2.25
C GLU A 28 14.40 3.73 -1.54
N TYR A 29 13.58 3.00 -2.30
CA TYR A 29 12.94 1.80 -1.79
C TYR A 29 13.98 0.68 -1.62
N ARG A 30 14.19 0.24 -0.38
CA ARG A 30 15.27 -0.70 0.01
C ARG A 30 14.77 -1.93 0.75
N TRP A 31 13.47 -2.01 1.05
CA TRP A 31 12.88 -3.20 1.67
C TRP A 31 13.07 -4.42 0.77
N LYS A 32 13.43 -5.53 1.43
CA LYS A 32 13.66 -6.84 0.82
C LYS A 32 12.53 -7.78 1.23
N ARG A 33 12.55 -8.98 0.68
CA ARG A 33 11.51 -9.98 0.90
C ARG A 33 11.18 -10.21 2.37
N LYS A 34 12.20 -10.22 3.24
CA LYS A 34 12.01 -10.40 4.69
C LYS A 34 11.06 -9.36 5.29
N GLN A 35 11.28 -8.06 5.02
CA GLN A 35 10.43 -7.00 5.58
C GLN A 35 9.01 -7.04 5.00
N LEU A 36 8.88 -7.42 3.72
CA LEU A 36 7.58 -7.64 3.10
C LEU A 36 6.81 -8.78 3.79
N GLN A 37 7.47 -9.94 3.98
CA GLN A 37 6.89 -11.10 4.65
C GLN A 37 6.46 -10.75 6.07
N GLU A 38 7.32 -10.10 6.85
CA GLU A 38 6.99 -9.66 8.21
C GLU A 38 5.74 -8.77 8.23
N LEU A 39 5.63 -7.80 7.31
CA LEU A 39 4.44 -6.94 7.22
C LEU A 39 3.17 -7.73 6.87
N VAL A 40 3.24 -8.64 5.89
CA VAL A 40 2.08 -9.42 5.46
C VAL A 40 1.64 -10.42 6.55
N ASP A 41 2.60 -11.10 7.17
CA ASP A 41 2.36 -12.06 8.26
C ASP A 41 1.70 -11.38 9.45
N ASP A 42 2.19 -10.20 9.84
CA ASP A 42 1.63 -9.43 10.95
C ASP A 42 0.18 -9.01 10.68
N LEU A 43 -0.10 -8.50 9.47
CA LEU A 43 -1.45 -8.13 9.05
C LEU A 43 -2.39 -9.33 9.05
N TYR A 44 -1.97 -10.44 8.46
CA TYR A 44 -2.78 -11.65 8.37
C TYR A 44 -2.99 -12.33 9.73
N THR A 45 -1.95 -12.40 10.55
CA THR A 45 -2.01 -12.98 11.90
C THR A 45 -2.99 -12.20 12.75
N GLN A 46 -2.95 -10.87 12.71
CA GLN A 46 -3.86 -10.03 13.48
C GLN A 46 -5.32 -10.22 13.01
N PHE A 47 -5.55 -10.20 11.69
CA PHE A 47 -6.87 -10.45 11.10
C PHE A 47 -7.44 -11.83 11.47
N SER A 48 -6.66 -12.90 11.28
CA SER A 48 -7.11 -14.28 11.48
C SER A 48 -7.47 -14.61 12.94
N GLN A 49 -6.93 -13.87 13.92
CA GLN A 49 -7.28 -14.05 15.33
C GLN A 49 -8.74 -13.69 15.65
N THR A 50 -9.34 -12.76 14.91
CA THR A 50 -10.72 -12.29 15.15
C THR A 50 -11.69 -12.67 14.05
N TRP A 51 -11.18 -13.10 12.90
CA TRP A 51 -12.01 -13.45 11.77
C TRP A 51 -12.78 -14.75 11.98
N SER A 52 -14.08 -14.68 11.76
CA SER A 52 -14.97 -15.82 11.57
C SER A 52 -16.11 -15.40 10.63
N PRO A 53 -16.74 -16.32 9.88
CA PRO A 53 -17.89 -15.98 9.05
C PRO A 53 -18.98 -15.27 9.86
N GLY A 54 -19.32 -14.04 9.46
CA GLY A 54 -20.31 -13.21 10.16
C GLY A 54 -19.76 -12.31 11.27
N THR A 55 -18.44 -12.31 11.53
CA THR A 55 -17.82 -11.31 12.41
C THR A 55 -18.00 -9.91 11.82
N PRO A 56 -18.67 -8.97 12.53
CA PRO A 56 -18.78 -7.57 12.10
C PRO A 56 -17.42 -6.89 12.05
N LEU A 57 -17.23 -5.92 11.15
CA LEU A 57 -15.97 -5.20 10.97
C LEU A 57 -15.49 -4.52 12.25
N GLU A 58 -16.41 -3.98 13.06
CA GLU A 58 -16.09 -3.34 14.35
C GLU A 58 -15.51 -4.28 15.41
N LYS A 59 -15.68 -5.61 15.23
CA LYS A 59 -15.09 -6.63 16.10
C LYS A 59 -13.77 -7.18 15.56
N GLN A 60 -13.38 -6.80 14.34
CA GLN A 60 -12.08 -7.16 13.81
C GLN A 60 -10.99 -6.42 14.58
N SER A 61 -9.91 -7.14 14.87
CA SER A 61 -8.75 -6.57 15.52
C SER A 61 -8.10 -5.54 14.59
N LYS A 62 -7.53 -4.49 15.19
CA LYS A 62 -6.75 -3.48 14.47
C LYS A 62 -5.28 -3.84 14.59
N TYR A 63 -4.54 -3.74 13.49
CA TYR A 63 -3.08 -3.82 13.50
C TYR A 63 -2.47 -2.41 13.54
N PHE A 64 -1.49 -2.19 14.40
CA PHE A 64 -0.75 -0.93 14.45
C PHE A 64 0.45 -0.98 13.51
N LEU A 65 0.36 -0.31 12.37
CA LEU A 65 1.40 -0.23 11.33
C LEU A 65 2.64 0.58 11.72
N GLY A 66 2.75 1.01 12.98
CA GLY A 66 3.75 1.95 13.47
C GLY A 66 3.43 3.41 13.11
N SER A 67 4.21 4.35 13.62
CA SER A 67 4.05 5.78 13.36
C SER A 67 4.45 6.15 11.93
N ILE A 68 3.73 7.08 11.31
CA ILE A 68 4.13 7.73 10.05
C ILE A 68 4.32 9.21 10.36
N VAL A 69 5.48 9.76 10.00
CA VAL A 69 5.78 11.17 10.24
C VAL A 69 5.52 11.93 8.95
N ILE A 70 4.64 12.93 9.02
CA ILE A 70 4.28 13.78 7.89
C ILE A 70 4.61 15.23 8.23
N SER A 71 5.29 15.90 7.32
CA SER A 71 5.42 17.36 7.32
C SER A 71 4.32 17.97 6.45
N LYS A 72 3.63 18.99 6.96
CA LYS A 72 2.62 19.73 6.20
C LYS A 72 3.14 21.14 5.91
N ALA A 73 3.20 21.50 4.63
CA ALA A 73 3.54 22.83 4.16
C ALA A 73 2.43 23.33 3.23
N GLY A 74 1.50 24.12 3.76
CA GLY A 74 0.25 24.46 3.07
C GLY A 74 -0.59 23.20 2.82
N ASP A 75 -1.00 22.99 1.56
CA ASP A 75 -1.78 21.82 1.14
C ASP A 75 -0.93 20.59 0.81
N VAL A 76 0.40 20.75 0.82
CA VAL A 76 1.35 19.67 0.50
C VAL A 76 1.68 18.88 1.76
N ARG A 77 1.53 17.55 1.67
CA ARG A 77 1.82 16.61 2.74
C ARG A 77 3.04 15.77 2.35
N ASN A 78 4.19 15.96 2.98
CA ASN A 78 5.40 15.19 2.70
C ASN A 78 5.58 14.10 3.75
N ILE A 79 5.81 12.86 3.31
CA ILE A 79 6.17 11.78 4.24
C ILE A 79 7.65 11.91 4.59
N VAL A 80 7.94 12.14 5.86
CA VAL A 80 9.31 12.27 6.41
C VAL A 80 9.83 10.91 6.88
N ASP A 81 8.97 10.10 7.51
CA ASP A 81 9.29 8.74 7.94
C ASP A 81 8.11 7.79 7.71
N GLY A 82 8.43 6.51 7.48
CA GLY A 82 7.46 5.47 7.12
C GLY A 82 7.27 5.27 5.61
N GLN A 83 8.09 5.90 4.77
CA GLN A 83 8.04 5.80 3.30
C GLN A 83 8.06 4.35 2.81
N GLN A 84 8.96 3.50 3.34
CA GLN A 84 9.05 2.09 2.93
C GLN A 84 7.79 1.29 3.29
N ARG A 85 7.21 1.55 4.46
CA ARG A 85 5.98 0.90 4.92
C ARG A 85 4.82 1.26 4.01
N ILE A 86 4.60 2.54 3.76
CA ILE A 86 3.50 3.00 2.88
C ILE A 86 3.70 2.48 1.46
N THR A 87 4.93 2.54 0.93
CA THR A 87 5.22 2.01 -0.41
C THR A 87 4.88 0.52 -0.51
N THR A 88 5.27 -0.28 0.49
CA THR A 88 4.97 -1.73 0.51
C THR A 88 3.48 -1.99 0.68
N LEU A 89 2.78 -1.20 1.50
CA LEU A 89 1.31 -1.26 1.60
C LEU A 89 0.64 -0.91 0.27
N THR A 90 1.17 0.06 -0.49
CA THR A 90 0.66 0.37 -1.83
C THR A 90 0.82 -0.81 -2.79
N LEU A 91 1.96 -1.51 -2.76
CA LEU A 91 2.15 -2.73 -3.55
C LEU A 91 1.16 -3.83 -3.14
N LEU A 92 0.98 -4.04 -1.83
CA LEU A 92 -0.01 -4.99 -1.30
C LEU A 92 -1.44 -4.62 -1.73
N LEU A 93 -1.82 -3.34 -1.68
CA LEU A 93 -3.13 -2.87 -2.15
C LEU A 93 -3.32 -3.16 -3.66
N ILE A 94 -2.31 -2.91 -4.49
CA ILE A 94 -2.37 -3.26 -5.93
C ILE A 94 -2.59 -4.76 -6.11
N TYR A 95 -1.83 -5.58 -5.40
CA TYR A 95 -1.95 -7.04 -5.45
C TYR A 95 -3.34 -7.52 -4.99
N LEU A 96 -3.86 -7.00 -3.87
CA LEU A 96 -5.22 -7.29 -3.40
C LEU A 96 -6.27 -6.87 -4.41
N ASN A 97 -6.09 -5.73 -5.11
CA ASN A 97 -7.01 -5.28 -6.14
C ASN A 97 -7.09 -6.28 -7.31
N HIS A 98 -5.96 -6.91 -7.66
CA HIS A 98 -5.93 -7.96 -8.68
C HIS A 98 -6.61 -9.24 -8.19
N LEU A 99 -6.33 -9.68 -6.95
CA LEU A 99 -6.95 -10.88 -6.39
C LEU A 99 -8.48 -10.79 -6.38
N GLN A 100 -9.04 -9.62 -6.09
CA GLN A 100 -10.50 -9.44 -6.06
C GLN A 100 -11.14 -9.15 -7.42
N ARG A 101 -10.37 -9.03 -8.52
CA ARG A 101 -10.87 -8.54 -9.83
C ARG A 101 -12.06 -9.34 -10.36
N ASP A 102 -12.02 -10.65 -10.17
CA ASP A 102 -13.07 -11.58 -10.64
C ASP A 102 -14.08 -11.94 -9.54
N HIS A 103 -13.99 -11.32 -8.37
CA HIS A 103 -14.88 -11.57 -7.25
C HIS A 103 -16.15 -10.72 -7.37
N ALA A 104 -17.33 -11.35 -7.24
CA ALA A 104 -18.62 -10.65 -7.30
C ALA A 104 -18.78 -9.54 -6.24
N LYS A 105 -18.05 -9.64 -5.13
CA LYS A 105 -18.02 -8.65 -4.03
C LYS A 105 -16.72 -7.83 -4.06
N LYS A 106 -16.36 -7.25 -5.20
CA LYS A 106 -15.18 -6.37 -5.32
C LYS A 106 -15.32 -5.15 -4.39
N VAL A 107 -14.29 -4.86 -3.62
CA VAL A 107 -14.16 -3.62 -2.83
C VAL A 107 -13.51 -2.55 -3.71
N ASN A 108 -14.33 -1.67 -4.30
CA ASN A 108 -13.87 -0.61 -5.21
C ASN A 108 -12.97 0.45 -4.54
N LYS A 109 -12.91 0.45 -3.20
CA LYS A 109 -12.17 1.45 -2.43
C LYS A 109 -10.65 1.34 -2.59
N ILE A 110 -10.12 0.16 -2.90
CA ILE A 110 -8.67 -0.06 -3.01
C ILE A 110 -8.04 0.87 -4.05
N GLU A 111 -8.69 1.05 -5.20
CA GLU A 111 -8.17 1.88 -6.29
C GLU A 111 -7.95 3.33 -5.82
N GLN A 112 -8.92 3.88 -5.08
CA GLN A 112 -8.87 5.23 -4.50
C GLN A 112 -7.77 5.42 -3.44
N LEU A 113 -7.28 4.33 -2.84
CA LEU A 113 -6.16 4.35 -1.90
C LEU A 113 -4.80 4.32 -2.60
N VAL A 114 -4.75 3.85 -3.86
CA VAL A 114 -3.51 3.72 -4.63
C VAL A 114 -3.30 4.94 -5.53
N PHE A 115 -4.34 5.39 -6.23
CA PHE A 115 -4.27 6.47 -7.19
C PHE A 115 -5.56 7.29 -7.24
N ASP A 116 -5.44 8.52 -7.74
CA ASP A 116 -6.57 9.34 -8.18
C ASP A 116 -6.66 9.28 -9.72
N GLU A 117 -7.87 9.19 -10.26
CA GLU A 117 -8.09 9.31 -11.71
C GLU A 117 -7.87 10.77 -12.15
N ASP A 118 -7.08 10.97 -13.19
CA ASP A 118 -6.81 12.26 -13.80
C ASP A 118 -6.78 12.12 -15.33
N PRO A 119 -7.14 13.14 -16.13
CA PRO A 119 -7.13 13.04 -17.60
C PRO A 119 -5.76 12.68 -18.19
N GLY A 120 -4.67 12.91 -17.45
CA GLY A 120 -3.30 12.55 -17.83
C GLY A 120 -2.89 11.12 -17.49
N GLY A 121 -3.76 10.32 -16.85
CA GLY A 121 -3.46 8.98 -16.34
C GLY A 121 -3.57 8.89 -14.82
N PRO A 122 -3.32 7.70 -14.22
CA PRO A 122 -3.44 7.50 -12.79
C PRO A 122 -2.40 8.33 -12.03
N LYS A 123 -2.86 9.19 -11.12
CA LYS A 123 -2.00 9.96 -10.22
C LYS A 123 -1.83 9.21 -8.91
N PHE A 124 -0.68 8.57 -8.72
CA PHE A 124 -0.41 7.80 -7.50
C PHE A 124 -0.43 8.67 -6.25
N LYS A 125 -0.94 8.13 -5.14
CA LYS A 125 -0.87 8.79 -3.83
C LYS A 125 0.56 9.03 -3.37
N LEU A 126 1.48 8.15 -3.77
CA LEU A 126 2.92 8.31 -3.66
C LEU A 126 3.49 8.64 -5.04
N ASP A 127 3.33 9.89 -5.47
CA ASP A 127 3.84 10.33 -6.77
C ASP A 127 5.37 10.44 -6.69
N ILE A 128 6.10 9.49 -7.26
CA ILE A 128 7.57 9.53 -7.38
C ILE A 128 7.88 9.24 -8.85
N PRO A 129 8.28 10.25 -9.64
CA PRO A 129 8.38 10.14 -11.10
C PRO A 129 9.19 8.94 -11.59
N GLU A 130 10.31 8.60 -10.93
CA GLU A 130 11.13 7.44 -11.31
C GLU A 130 10.40 6.09 -11.17
N ARG A 131 9.34 6.02 -10.36
CA ARG A 131 8.56 4.82 -10.05
C ARG A 131 7.27 4.73 -10.85
N ASN A 132 6.75 5.84 -11.38
CA ASN A 132 5.42 5.91 -11.97
C ASN A 132 5.21 4.89 -13.10
N ASP A 133 6.17 4.77 -14.03
CA ASP A 133 6.09 3.77 -15.12
C ASP A 133 5.94 2.33 -14.58
N CYS A 134 6.73 1.99 -13.55
CA CYS A 134 6.69 0.68 -12.91
C CYS A 134 5.35 0.49 -12.18
N MET A 135 4.93 1.46 -11.37
CA MET A 135 3.68 1.39 -10.61
C MET A 135 2.46 1.28 -11.52
N SER A 136 2.46 1.97 -12.67
CA SER A 136 1.40 1.85 -13.69
C SER A 136 1.36 0.48 -14.33
N ALA A 137 2.50 -0.08 -14.72
CA ALA A 137 2.57 -1.44 -15.25
C ALA A 137 2.03 -2.47 -14.23
N LEU A 138 2.50 -2.39 -12.97
CA LEU A 138 2.03 -3.24 -11.89
C LEU A 138 0.53 -3.07 -11.64
N LEU A 139 0.01 -1.85 -11.64
CA LEU A 139 -1.42 -1.59 -11.47
C LEU A 139 -2.27 -2.25 -12.58
N ASN A 140 -1.77 -2.24 -13.82
CA ASN A 140 -2.44 -2.82 -14.98
C ASN A 140 -2.30 -4.36 -15.06
N GLY A 141 -1.52 -4.97 -14.17
CA GLY A 141 -1.21 -6.41 -14.22
C GLY A 141 -0.21 -6.77 -15.32
N GLU A 142 0.60 -5.80 -15.74
CA GLU A 142 1.64 -5.97 -16.75
C GLU A 142 2.98 -6.31 -16.10
N ARG A 143 3.80 -7.08 -16.81
CA ARG A 143 5.19 -7.31 -16.39
C ARG A 143 6.02 -6.06 -16.66
N TYR A 144 6.86 -5.68 -15.71
CA TYR A 144 7.82 -4.58 -15.87
C TYR A 144 9.25 -5.11 -15.83
N ASN A 145 10.09 -4.73 -16.80
CA ASN A 145 11.52 -5.05 -16.77
C ASN A 145 12.30 -3.89 -16.11
N PRO A 146 12.87 -4.08 -14.90
CA PRO A 146 13.62 -3.03 -14.21
C PRO A 146 15.10 -2.97 -14.63
N GLU A 147 15.51 -3.65 -15.71
CA GLU A 147 16.86 -3.56 -16.26
C GLU A 147 17.26 -2.11 -16.58
N GLY A 148 18.45 -1.70 -16.15
CA GLY A 148 18.92 -0.32 -16.29
C GLY A 148 18.24 0.71 -15.39
N LYS A 149 17.23 0.32 -14.60
CA LYS A 149 16.58 1.19 -13.60
C LYS A 149 17.33 1.18 -12.26
N SER A 150 16.97 2.13 -11.39
CA SER A 150 17.52 2.26 -10.04
C SER A 150 17.20 1.03 -9.18
N ASP A 151 17.98 0.81 -8.12
CA ASP A 151 17.72 -0.26 -7.15
C ASP A 151 16.35 -0.12 -6.51
N SER A 152 15.88 1.12 -6.34
CA SER A 152 14.54 1.48 -5.86
C SER A 152 13.47 0.79 -6.71
N VAL A 153 13.51 0.99 -8.03
CA VAL A 153 12.56 0.38 -8.98
C VAL A 153 12.69 -1.13 -9.04
N ARG A 154 13.92 -1.66 -9.06
CA ARG A 154 14.15 -3.12 -9.02
C ARG A 154 13.52 -3.74 -7.79
N ASN A 155 13.73 -3.14 -6.61
CA ASN A 155 13.15 -3.63 -5.38
C ASN A 155 11.61 -3.57 -5.41
N LEU A 156 10.99 -2.56 -6.03
CA LEU A 156 9.53 -2.50 -6.15
C LEU A 156 8.98 -3.69 -6.94
N VAL A 157 9.56 -3.97 -8.10
CA VAL A 157 9.18 -5.10 -8.94
C VAL A 157 9.39 -6.41 -8.18
N ASP A 158 10.58 -6.62 -7.62
CA ASP A 158 10.88 -7.87 -6.89
C ASP A 158 9.93 -8.07 -5.71
N ARG A 159 9.58 -7.00 -4.96
CA ARG A 159 8.67 -7.11 -3.82
C ARG A 159 7.24 -7.33 -4.25
N TYR A 160 6.82 -6.77 -5.39
CA TYR A 160 5.50 -7.06 -5.93
C TYR A 160 5.41 -8.52 -6.38
N ASP A 161 6.42 -9.04 -7.07
CA ASP A 161 6.48 -10.44 -7.48
C ASP A 161 6.52 -11.40 -6.28
N ASP A 162 7.26 -11.03 -5.22
CA ASP A 162 7.30 -11.80 -3.97
C ASP A 162 5.90 -11.94 -3.30
N LEU A 163 4.95 -11.02 -3.53
CA LEU A 163 3.62 -11.07 -2.91
C LEU A 163 2.84 -12.33 -3.26
N ASP A 164 2.99 -12.88 -4.46
CA ASP A 164 2.32 -14.13 -4.82
C ASP A 164 2.78 -15.29 -3.93
N GLU A 165 4.04 -15.31 -3.51
CA GLU A 165 4.57 -16.37 -2.65
C GLU A 165 4.35 -16.10 -1.16
N VAL A 166 4.35 -14.82 -0.78
CA VAL A 166 4.25 -14.35 0.61
C VAL A 166 2.80 -14.33 1.10
N PHE A 167 1.85 -13.96 0.24
CA PHE A 167 0.46 -13.78 0.64
C PHE A 167 -0.29 -15.11 0.80
N PRO A 168 -1.14 -15.28 1.84
CA PRO A 168 -1.87 -16.53 2.06
C PRO A 168 -2.78 -16.94 0.89
N LYS A 169 -2.47 -18.06 0.23
CA LYS A 169 -3.24 -18.56 -0.93
C LYS A 169 -4.54 -19.27 -0.59
N THR A 170 -4.79 -19.55 0.69
CA THR A 170 -5.92 -20.38 1.15
C THR A 170 -7.16 -19.58 1.55
N MET A 171 -7.16 -18.26 1.38
CA MET A 171 -8.29 -17.42 1.77
C MET A 171 -9.53 -17.72 0.92
N SER A 172 -10.68 -17.84 1.60
CA SER A 172 -11.98 -17.86 0.90
C SER A 172 -12.34 -16.48 0.33
N SER A 173 -13.28 -16.41 -0.61
CA SER A 173 -13.73 -15.11 -1.17
C SER A 173 -14.32 -14.17 -0.11
N ASP A 174 -15.02 -14.70 0.91
CA ASP A 174 -15.57 -13.89 2.00
C ASP A 174 -14.48 -13.47 3.00
N GLU A 175 -13.46 -14.29 3.19
CA GLU A 175 -12.28 -13.95 4.01
C GLU A 175 -11.48 -12.83 3.36
N LEU A 176 -11.18 -12.95 2.06
CA LEU A 176 -10.50 -11.92 1.28
C LEU A 176 -11.28 -10.60 1.28
N ASN A 177 -12.60 -10.67 1.09
CA ASN A 177 -13.45 -9.47 1.12
C ASN A 177 -13.46 -8.78 2.50
N MET A 178 -13.37 -9.53 3.60
CA MET A 178 -13.29 -8.97 4.96
C MET A 178 -11.88 -8.49 5.32
N PHE A 179 -10.85 -9.08 4.72
CA PHE A 179 -9.45 -8.67 4.90
C PHE A 179 -9.17 -7.31 4.25
N ILE A 180 -9.81 -7.04 3.10
CA ILE A 180 -9.74 -5.78 2.33
C ILE A 180 -10.59 -4.68 2.98
#